data_AF-A0A5Q4DT50-F1
#
_entry.id   AF-A0A5Q4DT50-F1
#
_cell.length_a   1.000
_cell.length_b   1.000
_cell.length_c   1.000
_cell.angle_alpha   90.00
_cell.angle_beta   90.00
_cell.angle_gamma   90.00
#
_symmetry.space_group_name_H-M   'P 1'
#
loop_
_entity.id
_entity.type
_entity.pdbx_description
1 polymer ?
#
loop_
_entity_poly.entity_id
_entity_poly.type
_entity_poly.pdbx_seq_one_letter_code
_entity_poly.pdbx_strand_id
1 'polypeptide(L)' 'AALGVSLFWDSPLGPLRFDFSRPVRKLDRDRAQNFDFSIVSQF' A
#
# COMPACT_ATOMS: atom_id res chain seq x y z
N ALA A 1 -10.05 5.79 12.00
CA ALA A 1 -10.48 5.72 10.59
C ALA A 1 -9.28 6.02 9.70
N ALA A 2 -9.13 5.32 8.59
CA ALA A 2 -8.08 5.55 7.57
C ALA A 2 -8.75 5.50 6.19
N LEU A 3 -8.29 6.33 5.26
CA LEU A 3 -8.71 6.33 3.86
C LEU A 3 -7.52 5.86 3.02
N GLY A 4 -7.73 4.92 2.11
CA GLY A 4 -6.67 4.36 1.28
C GLY A 4 -7.11 4.09 -0.15
N VAL A 5 -6.14 3.99 -1.04
CA VAL A 5 -6.29 3.64 -2.46
C VAL A 5 -5.30 2.53 -2.77
N SER A 6 -5.78 1.48 -3.44
CA SER A 6 -4.96 0.37 -3.90
C SER A 6 -4.90 0.37 -5.43
N LEU A 7 -3.69 0.22 -5.98
CA LEU A 7 -3.46 0.05 -7.42
C LEU A 7 -2.96 -1.36 -7.70
N PHE A 8 -3.60 -2.01 -8.66
CA PHE A 8 -3.21 -3.33 -9.19
C PHE A 8 -2.67 -3.14 -10.59
N TRP A 9 -1.48 -3.67 -10.85
CA TRP A 9 -0.84 -3.59 -12.17
C TRP A 9 -0.26 -4.94 -12.56
N ASP A 10 -0.75 -5.49 -13.67
CA ASP A 10 -0.18 -6.67 -14.30
C ASP A 10 1.10 -6.29 -15.06
N SER A 11 2.25 -6.76 -14.56
CA SER A 11 3.56 -6.57 -15.19
C SER A 11 4.08 -7.89 -15.78
N PRO A 12 5.05 -7.85 -16.73
CA PRO A 12 5.67 -9.05 -17.28
C PRO A 12 6.36 -9.96 -16.26
N LEU A 13 6.64 -9.45 -15.06
CA LEU A 13 7.31 -10.16 -13.96
C LEU A 13 6.32 -10.67 -12.90
N GLY A 14 5.02 -10.43 -13.09
CA GLY A 14 3.95 -10.78 -12.15
C GLY A 14 3.11 -9.58 -11.72
N PRO A 15 2.01 -9.83 -10.97
CA PRO A 15 1.12 -8.78 -10.48
C PRO A 15 1.79 -7.93 -9.40
N LEU A 16 1.74 -6.62 -9.60
CA LEU A 16 2.21 -5.59 -8.68
C LEU A 16 1.03 -5.02 -7.89
N ARG A 17 1.21 -4.86 -6.57
CA ARG A 17 0.25 -4.19 -5.70
C ARG A 17 0.89 -3.02 -4.99
N PHE A 18 0.25 -1.87 -5.10
CA PHE A 18 0.62 -0.64 -4.38
C PHE A 18 -0.54 -0.24 -3.48
N ASP A 19 -0.29 -0.18 -2.18
CA ASP A 19 -1.29 0.19 -1.18
C ASP A 19 -0.91 1.53 -0.54
N PHE A 20 -1.69 2.57 -0.84
CA PHE A 20 -1.52 3.90 -0.26
C PHE A 20 -2.58 4.10 0.82
N SER A 21 -2.17 4.43 2.03
CA SER A 21 -3.12 4.69 3.12
C SER A 21 -2.79 5.97 3.88
N ARG A 22 -3.82 6.73 4.22
CA ARG A 22 -3.71 7.94 5.02
C ARG A 22 -4.61 7.81 6.25
N PRO A 23 -4.04 7.83 7.47
CA PRO A 23 -4.85 7.83 8.69
C PRO A 23 -5.63 9.15 8.82
N VAL A 24 -6.94 9.06 9.12
CA VAL A 24 -7.86 10.20 9.27
C VAL A 24 -7.70 10.89 10.63
N ARG A 25 -7.15 10.20 11.65
CA ARG A 25 -6.68 10.80 12.91
C ARG A 25 -5.28 10.26 13.20
N LYS A 26 -4.30 11.15 13.33
CA LYS A 26 -2.91 10.86 13.72
C LYS A 26 -2.75 11.27 15.19
N LEU A 27 -2.28 10.38 16.06
CA LEU A 27 -1.63 10.80 17.29
C LEU A 27 -0.15 11.05 16.97
N ASP A 28 0.43 12.14 17.46
CA ASP A 28 1.79 12.59 17.13
C ASP A 28 2.92 11.59 17.46
N ARG A 29 2.58 10.47 18.13
CA ARG A 29 3.49 9.36 18.47
C ARG A 29 3.36 8.12 17.57
N ASP A 30 2.39 8.05 16.67
CA ASP A 30 2.21 6.88 15.81
C ASP A 30 3.00 7.02 14.50
N ARG A 31 3.87 6.04 14.23
CA ARG A 31 4.52 5.90 12.92
C ARG A 31 3.48 5.51 11.88
N ALA A 32 2.99 6.50 11.13
CA ALA A 32 2.11 6.22 10.00
C ALA A 32 2.90 5.57 8.87
N GLN A 33 2.55 4.33 8.53
CA GLN A 33 3.05 3.64 7.34
C GLN A 33 2.09 3.99 6.19
N ASN A 34 2.45 5.01 5.42
CA ASN A 34 1.56 5.63 4.44
C ASN A 34 1.56 4.94 3.07
N PHE A 35 2.50 4.03 2.85
CA PHE A 35 2.73 3.34 1.59
C PHE A 35 3.30 1.95 1.84
N ASP A 36 2.71 0.94 1.21
CA ASP A 36 3.21 -0.43 1.11
C ASP A 36 3.29 -0.85 -0.36
N PHE A 37 4.35 -1.60 -0.70
CA PHE A 37 4.56 -2.15 -2.02
C PHE A 37 4.92 -3.63 -1.92
N SER A 38 4.17 -4.45 -2.66
CA SER A 38 4.35 -5.91 -2.69
C SER A 38 4.45 -6.41 -4.14
N ILE A 39 5.49 -7.20 -4.42
CA ILE A 39 5.67 -7.95 -5.68
C ILE A 39 5.31 -9.41 -5.40
N VAL A 40 4.31 -9.94 -6.09
CA VAL A 40 3.98 -11.37 -6.03
C VAL A 40 4.59 -12.05 -7.25
N SER A 41 5.76 -12.67 -7.08
CA SER A 41 6.35 -13.55 -8.11
C SER A 41 5.79 -14.96 -7.94
N GLN A 42 5.07 -15.47 -8.93
CA GLN A 42 4.65 -16.86 -9.00
C GLN A 42 5.69 -17.60 -9.85
N PHE A 43 6.58 -18.37 -9.21
CA PHE A 43 7.56 -19.22 -9.90
C PHE A 43 6.94 -20.58 -10.22
#